data_AF-A0A9P1I3B2-F1
#
_entry.id   AF-A0A9P1I3B2-F1
#
_cell.length_a   1.000
_cell.length_b   1.000
_cell.length_c   1.000
_cell.angle_alpha   90.00
_cell.angle_beta   90.00
_cell.angle_gamma   90.00
#
_symmetry.space_group_name_H-M   'P 1'
#
loop_
_entity.id
_entity.type
_entity.pdbx_description
1 polymer ?
#
loop_
_entity_poly.entity_id
_entity_poly.type
_entity_poly.pdbx_seq_one_letter_code
_entity_poly.pdbx_strand_id
1 'polypeptide(L)'
;MENVEIAGNVDLKQPETEYYLVEEYENAEDEQPKMVYFSRLIGEGRADLKTKYNLRDRCYIGNTTMDPELSFIQANISQIRPAELVLDPFVG
;
A
#
# COMPACT_ATOMS: atom_id res chain seq x y z
N MET A 1 -21.36 -4.24 -22.54
CA MET A 1 -20.74 -4.48 -21.22
C MET A 1 -20.92 -5.94 -20.93
N GLU A 2 -19.81 -6.68 -20.83
CA GLU A 2 -19.85 -8.10 -20.48
C GLU A 2 -20.16 -8.20 -18.99
N ASN A 3 -21.29 -8.82 -18.64
CA ASN A 3 -21.68 -8.96 -17.24
C ASN A 3 -20.78 -10.03 -16.61
N VAL A 4 -19.95 -9.63 -15.65
CA VAL A 4 -19.20 -10.57 -14.82
C VAL A 4 -20.15 -11.09 -13.75
N GLU A 5 -20.56 -12.35 -13.86
CA GLU A 5 -21.31 -13.02 -12.80
C GLU A 5 -20.39 -13.27 -11.61
N ILE A 6 -20.65 -12.58 -10.50
CA ILE A 6 -19.98 -12.82 -9.22
C ILE A 6 -20.90 -13.71 -8.41
N ALA A 7 -20.62 -15.02 -8.45
CA ALA A 7 -21.34 -16.02 -7.69
C ALA A 7 -20.68 -16.23 -6.32
N GLY A 8 -21.49 -16.28 -5.27
CA GLY A 8 -21.01 -16.54 -3.91
C GLY A 8 -21.99 -16.07 -2.85
N ASN A 9 -21.81 -16.55 -1.62
CA ASN A 9 -22.54 -16.04 -0.47
C ASN A 9 -21.91 -14.73 0.00
N VAL A 10 -22.75 -13.79 0.43
CA VAL A 10 -22.27 -12.52 1.01
C VAL A 10 -21.99 -12.72 2.50
N ASP A 11 -20.72 -12.57 2.90
CA ASP A 11 -20.30 -12.48 4.29
C ASP A 11 -19.58 -11.14 4.52
N LEU A 12 -20.19 -10.26 5.32
CA LEU A 12 -19.65 -8.93 5.63
C LEU A 12 -18.66 -8.93 6.81
N LYS A 13 -18.49 -10.06 7.50
CA LYS A 13 -17.59 -10.18 8.66
C LYS A 13 -16.29 -10.89 8.31
N GLN A 14 -16.39 -11.94 7.50
CA GLN A 14 -15.25 -12.77 7.10
C GLN A 14 -15.32 -13.09 5.60
N PRO A 15 -15.16 -12.07 4.74
CA PRO A 15 -15.18 -12.30 3.29
C PRO A 15 -13.97 -13.12 2.85
N GLU A 16 -14.19 -14.10 1.97
CA GLU A 16 -13.10 -14.79 1.25
C GLU A 16 -12.55 -13.92 0.11
N THR A 17 -13.40 -13.06 -0.46
CA THR A 17 -13.05 -12.14 -1.53
C THR A 17 -13.67 -10.78 -1.25
N GLU A 18 -12.84 -9.75 -1.31
CA GLU A 18 -13.27 -8.37 -1.13
C GLU A 18 -13.34 -7.66 -2.48
N TYR A 19 -14.40 -6.87 -2.66
CA TYR A 19 -14.62 -6.05 -3.85
C TYR A 19 -14.69 -4.58 -3.45
N TYR A 20 -14.09 -3.72 -4.27
CA TYR A 20 -14.03 -2.28 -4.06
C TYR A 20 -14.72 -1.56 -5.22
N LEU A 21 -15.52 -0.57 -4.85
CA LEU A 21 -16.03 0.44 -5.76
C LEU A 21 -15.22 1.72 -5.53
N VAL A 22 -14.53 2.19 -6.56
CA VAL A 22 -13.73 3.43 -6.50
C VAL A 22 -14.32 4.42 -7.48
N GLU A 23 -14.66 5.60 -6.98
CA GLU A 23 -15.23 6.69 -7.75
C GLU A 23 -14.15 7.77 -7.94
N GLU A 24 -13.87 8.11 -9.20
CA GLU A 24 -12.94 9.16 -9.58
C GLU A 24 -13.75 10.40 -9.98
N TYR A 25 -13.58 11.48 -9.22
CA TYR A 25 -14.18 12.78 -9.48
C TYR A 25 -13.12 13.72 -10.06
N GLU A 26 -13.49 14.55 -11.04
CA GLU A 26 -12.56 15.53 -11.62
C GLU A 26 -12.37 16.73 -10.70
N ASN A 27 -13.46 17.20 -10.09
CA ASN A 27 -13.48 18.28 -9.11
C ASN A 27 -14.26 17.86 -7.86
N ALA A 28 -14.03 18.54 -6.74
CA ALA A 28 -14.66 18.20 -5.46
C ALA A 28 -16.17 18.53 -5.42
N GLU A 29 -16.62 19.45 -6.27
CA GLU A 29 -18.01 19.90 -6.36
C GLU A 29 -18.86 19.08 -7.33
N ASP A 30 -18.25 18.15 -8.07
CA ASP A 30 -18.96 17.36 -9.08
C ASP A 30 -19.95 16.39 -8.42
N GLU A 31 -21.21 16.41 -8.86
CA GLU A 31 -22.26 15.52 -8.33
C GLU A 31 -22.15 14.08 -8.85
N GLN A 32 -21.46 13.88 -9.98
CA GLN A 32 -21.30 12.56 -10.61
C GLN A 32 -19.82 12.26 -10.84
N PRO A 33 -19.39 11.02 -10.61
CA PRO A 33 -18.00 10.63 -10.87
C PRO A 33 -17.72 10.62 -12.37
N LYS A 34 -16.51 11.06 -12.74
CA LYS A 34 -15.97 10.93 -14.09
C LYS A 34 -15.82 9.47 -14.48
N MET A 35 -15.39 8.63 -13.53
CA MET A 35 -15.24 7.20 -13.74
C MET A 35 -15.55 6.41 -12.47
N VAL A 36 -16.14 5.23 -12.65
CA VAL A 36 -16.38 4.27 -11.59
C VAL A 36 -15.64 2.98 -11.91
N TYR A 37 -14.80 2.54 -10.99
CA TYR A 37 -14.06 1.29 -11.08
C TYR A 37 -14.64 0.30 -10.09
N PHE A 38 -14.94 -0.90 -10.56
CA PHE A 38 -15.31 -2.02 -9.71
C PHE A 38 -14.25 -3.11 -9.85
N SER A 39 -13.62 -3.49 -8.73
CA SER A 39 -12.45 -4.37 -8.75
C SER A 39 -12.43 -5.34 -7.57
N ARG A 40 -11.66 -6.41 -7.72
CA ARG A 40 -11.36 -7.37 -6.66
C ARG A 40 -10.07 -6.97 -5.97
N LEU A 41 -10.04 -7.02 -4.63
CA LEU A 41 -8.81 -6.86 -3.88
C LEU A 41 -7.85 -8.03 -4.18
N ILE A 42 -6.64 -7.70 -4.66
CA ILE A 42 -5.59 -8.69 -4.96
C ILE A 42 -4.39 -8.59 -4.01
N GLY A 43 -4.32 -7.51 -3.24
CA GLY A 43 -3.22 -7.24 -2.33
C GLY A 43 -3.41 -5.90 -1.65
N GLU A 44 -2.81 -5.78 -0.48
CA GLU A 44 -2.88 -4.58 0.36
C GLU A 44 -1.51 -3.91 0.46
N GLY A 45 -1.52 -2.60 0.72
CA GLY A 45 -0.31 -1.87 1.05
C GLY A 45 0.28 -2.35 2.37
N ARG A 46 1.60 -2.18 2.52
CA ARG A 46 2.34 -2.59 3.72
C ARG A 46 2.61 -1.43 4.68
N ALA A 47 1.57 -0.64 4.94
CA ALA A 47 1.65 0.51 5.85
C ALA A 47 1.96 0.09 7.30
N ASP A 48 1.78 -1.19 7.65
CA ASP A 48 2.18 -1.78 8.93
C ASP A 48 3.70 -1.69 9.18
N LEU A 49 4.50 -1.68 8.12
CA LEU A 49 5.96 -1.76 8.23
C LEU A 49 6.57 -0.55 8.94
N LYS A 50 6.07 0.67 8.69
CA LYS A 50 6.62 1.87 9.37
C LYS A 50 6.40 1.83 10.89
N THR A 51 5.28 1.26 11.32
CA THR A 51 4.99 1.03 12.74
C THR A 51 5.87 -0.07 13.30
N LYS A 52 6.05 -1.17 12.57
CA LYS A 52 6.92 -2.28 12.98
C LYS A 52 8.39 -1.89 13.13
N TYR A 53 8.87 -0.99 12.26
CA TYR A 53 10.27 -0.52 12.24
C TYR A 53 10.42 0.89 12.82
N ASN A 54 9.52 1.25 13.76
CA ASN A 54 9.52 2.56 14.39
C ASN A 54 10.89 2.90 14.98
N LEU A 55 11.35 4.14 14.75
CA LEU A 55 12.65 4.58 15.24
C LEU A 55 12.75 4.51 16.77
N ARG A 56 11.66 4.76 17.50
CA ARG A 56 11.64 4.77 18.97
C ARG A 56 11.99 3.44 19.61
N ASP A 57 11.78 2.34 18.89
CA ASP A 57 12.05 0.99 19.39
C ASP A 57 13.51 0.55 19.12
N ARG A 58 14.30 1.37 18.40
CA ARG A 58 15.71 1.10 18.12
C ARG A 58 16.57 1.37 19.36
N CYS A 59 17.61 0.56 19.55
CA CYS A 59 18.60 0.76 20.60
C CYS A 59 19.43 2.05 20.42
N TYR A 60 19.50 2.57 19.19
CA TYR A 60 20.19 3.80 18.83
C TYR A 60 19.41 4.56 17.77
N ILE A 61 19.34 5.88 17.94
CA ILE A 61 18.73 6.82 16.99
C ILE A 61 19.70 7.99 16.82
N GLY A 62 20.22 8.15 15.61
CA GLY A 62 21.03 9.29 15.22
C GLY A 62 20.15 10.48 14.82
N ASN A 63 20.74 11.68 14.80
CA ASN A 63 20.06 12.89 14.33
C ASN A 63 19.75 12.86 12.82
N THR A 64 20.50 12.07 12.04
CA THR A 64 20.34 11.89 10.59
C THR A 64 19.62 10.61 10.22
N THR A 65 19.11 9.86 11.21
CA THR A 65 18.42 8.59 10.94
C THR A 65 17.21 8.79 10.04
N MET A 66 17.19 8.07 8.93
CA MET A 66 16.11 8.11 7.95
C MET A 66 14.80 7.57 8.54
N ASP A 67 13.69 8.22 8.19
CA ASP A 67 12.36 7.73 8.51
C ASP A 67 12.10 6.33 7.88
N PRO A 68 11.49 5.38 8.60
CA PRO A 68 11.22 4.04 8.09
C PRO A 68 10.37 4.01 6.82
N GLU A 69 9.35 4.87 6.69
CA GLU A 69 8.48 4.90 5.51
C GLU A 69 9.26 5.32 4.26
N LEU A 70 10.08 6.36 4.38
CA LEU A 70 10.96 6.80 3.29
C LEU A 70 12.01 5.73 2.93
N SER A 71 12.54 5.02 3.92
CA SER A 71 13.50 3.93 3.69
C SER A 71 12.88 2.80 2.85
N PHE A 72 11.64 2.40 3.14
CA PHE A 72 10.92 1.39 2.34
C PHE A 72 10.59 1.88 0.93
N ILE A 73 10.22 3.15 0.79
CA ILE A 73 10.00 3.76 -0.54
C ILE A 73 11.29 3.74 -1.36
N GLN A 74 12.44 4.11 -0.76
CA GLN A 74 13.74 4.07 -1.43
C GLN A 74 14.09 2.65 -1.89
N ALA A 75 13.93 1.64 -1.03
CA ALA A 75 14.16 0.25 -1.40
C ALA A 75 13.30 -0.20 -2.58
N ASN A 76 12.03 0.23 -2.61
CA ASN A 76 11.11 -0.06 -3.71
C ASN A 76 11.51 0.65 -5.01
N ILE A 77 11.92 1.93 -4.95
CA ILE A 77 12.41 2.69 -6.11
C ILE A 77 13.67 2.02 -6.69
N SER A 78 14.55 1.53 -5.83
CA SER A 78 15.74 0.76 -6.23
C SER A 78 15.42 -0.65 -6.75
N GLN A 79 14.16 -1.09 -6.70
CA GLN A 79 13.68 -2.39 -7.19
C GLN A 79 14.46 -3.58 -6.63
N ILE A 80 14.89 -3.47 -5.36
CA ILE A 80 15.72 -4.50 -4.72
C ILE A 80 14.94 -5.80 -4.58
N ARG A 81 15.60 -6.91 -4.92
CA ARG A 81 15.06 -8.27 -4.85
C ARG A 81 15.82 -9.14 -3.85
N PRO A 82 15.23 -10.25 -3.40
CA PRO A 82 15.94 -11.23 -2.58
C PRO A 82 17.27 -11.65 -3.24
N ALA A 83 18.31 -11.78 -2.42
CA ALA A 83 19.69 -12.11 -2.81
C ALA A 83 20.49 -11.01 -3.54
N GLU A 84 19.96 -9.79 -3.65
CA GLU A 84 20.75 -8.64 -4.10
C GLU A 84 21.56 -8.01 -2.95
N LEU A 85 22.72 -7.44 -3.29
CA LEU A 85 23.58 -6.71 -2.36
C LEU A 85 23.27 -5.21 -2.44
N VAL A 86 22.97 -4.60 -1.30
CA VAL A 86 22.72 -3.16 -1.19
C VAL A 86 23.84 -2.52 -0.36
N LEU A 87 24.40 -1.43 -0.85
CA LEU A 87 25.38 -0.60 -0.15
C LEU A 87 24.78 0.77 0.12
N ASP A 88 24.65 1.13 1.40
CA ASP A 88 24.38 2.50 1.82
C ASP A 88 25.68 3.11 2.39
N PRO A 89 26.36 4.00 1.64
CA PRO A 89 27.62 4.60 2.10
C PRO A 89 27.42 5.65 3.21
N PHE A 90 26.18 5.97 3.59
CA PHE A 90 25.83 6.95 4.62
C PHE A 90 24.76 6.41 5.59
N VAL A 91 24.85 5.13 5.95
CA VAL A 91 23.94 4.31 6.80
C VAL A 91 23.59 4.87 8.20
N GLY A 92 24.20 5.97 8.66
CA GLY A 92 24.03 6.54 10.02
C GLY A 92 22.76 7.38 10.23
#